data_AF-A0A1C2IEV6-F1
#
_entry.id   AF-A0A1C2IEV6-F1
#
_cell.length_a   1.000
_cell.length_b   1.000
_cell.length_c   1.000
_cell.angle_alpha   90.00
_cell.angle_beta   90.00
_cell.angle_gamma   90.00
#
_symmetry.space_group_name_H-M   'P 1'
#
loop_
_entity.id
_entity.type
_entity.pdbx_description
1 polymer ?
#
loop_
_entity_poly.entity_id
_entity_poly.type
_entity_poly.pdbx_seq_one_letter_code
_entity_poly.pdbx_strand_id
1 'polypeptide(L)'
;MPMPASTKSLSKAEVKLLLQARAAYWQRNAPKAIADYQKLLHEAPDHPGIYGELGNVYYMTGKYPEAAIAYGSAARTMIRMQRFAEAYSLLPLIGSLNPQEATAIDHSLQVHSAAAAKKARAAAQQKSEQSAVPD
;
A
#
# COMPACT_ATOMS: atom_id res chain seq x y z
N MET A 1 15.34 -15.62 -0.71
CA MET A 1 14.01 -16.26 -0.64
C MET A 1 13.03 -15.42 -1.45
N PRO A 2 12.28 -15.99 -2.42
CA PRO A 2 11.25 -15.25 -3.14
C PRO A 2 10.03 -15.11 -2.21
N MET A 3 9.59 -13.88 -1.94
CA MET A 3 8.32 -13.65 -1.27
C MET A 3 7.20 -14.04 -2.25
N PRO A 4 6.26 -14.94 -1.88
CA PRO A 4 5.12 -15.20 -2.74
C PRO A 4 4.27 -13.94 -2.77
N ALA A 5 4.14 -13.32 -3.95
CA ALA A 5 3.19 -12.25 -4.23
C ALA A 5 1.77 -12.78 -4.02
N SER A 6 1.36 -12.83 -2.75
CA SER A 6 0.09 -13.39 -2.35
C SER A 6 -0.91 -12.26 -2.41
N THR A 7 -1.57 -12.15 -3.55
CA THR A 7 -2.94 -11.65 -3.69
C THR A 7 -3.93 -12.52 -2.89
N LYS A 8 -3.54 -13.00 -1.70
CA LYS A 8 -4.38 -13.79 -0.81
C LYS A 8 -5.48 -12.89 -0.30
N SER A 9 -6.71 -13.21 -0.71
CA SER A 9 -7.89 -12.74 -0.01
C SER A 9 -7.75 -13.11 1.47
N LEU A 10 -8.07 -12.16 2.35
CA LEU A 10 -8.01 -12.36 3.80
C LEU A 10 -8.75 -13.64 4.19
N SER A 11 -8.10 -14.51 4.97
CA SER A 11 -8.75 -15.70 5.51
C SER A 11 -9.93 -15.31 6.40
N LYS A 12 -10.90 -16.22 6.63
CA LYS A 12 -12.03 -15.94 7.55
C LYS A 12 -11.56 -15.42 8.92
N ALA A 13 -10.41 -15.93 9.40
CA ALA A 13 -9.82 -15.50 10.67
C ALA A 13 -9.24 -14.08 10.57
N GLU A 14 -8.55 -13.74 9.48
CA GLU A 14 -8.04 -12.39 9.24
C GLU A 14 -9.16 -11.38 9.01
N VAL A 15 -10.21 -11.74 8.27
CA VAL A 15 -11.39 -10.88 8.10
C VAL A 15 -12.03 -10.59 9.45
N LYS A 16 -12.17 -11.60 10.32
CA LYS A 16 -12.67 -11.41 11.68
C LYS A 16 -11.76 -10.46 12.47
N LEU A 17 -10.45 -10.63 12.38
CA LEU A 17 -9.48 -9.78 13.06
C LEU A 17 -9.52 -8.34 12.54
N LEU A 18 -9.72 -8.14 11.23
CA LEU A 18 -9.89 -6.82 10.60
C LEU A 18 -11.14 -6.11 11.12
N LEU A 19 -12.25 -6.84 11.22
CA LEU A 19 -13.49 -6.30 11.80
C LEU A 19 -13.29 -5.94 13.28
N GLN A 20 -12.56 -6.76 14.04
CA GLN A 20 -12.24 -6.48 15.44
C GLN A 20 -11.34 -5.25 15.59
N ALA A 21 -10.34 -5.08 14.73
CA ALA A 21 -9.44 -3.91 14.72
C ALA A 21 -10.23 -2.63 14.44
N ARG A 22 -11.10 -2.66 13.42
CA ARG A 22 -12.00 -1.55 13.08
C ARG A 22 -12.94 -1.25 14.24
N ALA A 23 -13.58 -2.26 14.83
CA ALA A 23 -14.46 -2.06 15.98
C ALA A 23 -13.72 -1.43 17.17
N ALA A 24 -12.49 -1.87 17.44
CA ALA A 24 -11.65 -1.27 18.49
C ALA A 24 -11.32 0.21 18.18
N TYR A 25 -11.04 0.54 16.92
CA TYR A 25 -10.86 1.92 16.47
C TYR A 25 -12.10 2.79 16.70
N TRP A 26 -13.29 2.30 16.32
CA TRP A 26 -14.56 3.00 16.59
C TRP A 26 -14.84 3.19 18.08
N GLN A 27 -14.42 2.25 18.91
CA GLN A 27 -14.51 2.33 20.37
C GLN A 27 -13.42 3.24 21.00
N ARG A 28 -12.61 3.93 20.18
CA ARG A 28 -11.44 4.72 20.62
C ARG A 28 -10.40 3.92 21.40
N ASN A 29 -10.43 2.59 21.32
CA ASN A 29 -9.42 1.71 21.89
C ASN A 29 -8.27 1.53 20.90
N ALA A 30 -7.48 2.59 20.74
CA ALA A 30 -6.35 2.60 19.83
C ALA A 30 -5.27 1.55 20.13
N PRO A 31 -4.88 1.27 21.39
CA PRO A 31 -3.91 0.22 21.69
C PRO A 31 -4.34 -1.15 21.15
N LYS A 32 -5.62 -1.51 21.34
CA LYS A 32 -6.17 -2.76 20.82
C LYS A 32 -6.22 -2.77 19.30
N ALA A 33 -6.69 -1.68 18.68
CA ALA A 33 -6.74 -1.57 17.23
C ALA A 33 -5.35 -1.71 16.59
N ILE A 34 -4.33 -1.05 17.16
CA ILE A 34 -2.93 -1.15 16.73
C ILE A 34 -2.45 -2.60 16.81
N ALA A 35 -2.65 -3.27 17.94
CA ALA A 35 -2.23 -4.67 18.12
C ALA A 35 -2.90 -5.61 17.10
N ASP A 36 -4.21 -5.44 16.88
CA ASP A 36 -4.97 -6.26 15.92
C ASP A 36 -4.49 -6.02 14.48
N TYR A 37 -4.23 -4.76 14.09
CA TYR A 37 -3.68 -4.41 12.77
C TYR A 37 -2.24 -4.89 12.58
N GLN A 38 -1.39 -4.79 13.60
CA GLN A 38 -0.02 -5.31 13.54
C GLN A 38 0.00 -6.83 13.35
N LYS A 39 -0.90 -7.54 14.02
CA LYS A 39 -1.07 -8.98 13.83
C LYS A 39 -1.52 -9.30 12.41
N LEU A 40 -2.46 -8.54 11.86
CA LEU A 40 -2.85 -8.68 10.45
C LEU A 40 -1.70 -8.46 9.47
N LEU A 41 -0.86 -7.46 9.71
CA LEU A 41 0.32 -7.19 8.89
C LEU A 41 1.39 -8.28 9.00
N HIS A 42 1.43 -9.02 10.11
CA HIS A 42 2.31 -10.18 10.25
C HIS A 42 1.87 -11.34 9.36
N GLU A 43 0.56 -11.59 9.27
CA GLU A 43 -0.02 -12.65 8.43
C GLU A 43 -0.12 -12.25 6.95
N ALA A 44 -0.41 -10.98 6.67
CA ALA A 44 -0.64 -10.42 5.34
C ALA A 44 0.12 -9.10 5.12
N PRO A 45 1.47 -9.16 4.97
CA PRO A 45 2.30 -7.97 4.80
C PRO A 45 2.09 -7.25 3.46
N ASP A 46 1.42 -7.89 2.49
CA ASP A 46 1.19 -7.33 1.15
C ASP A 46 -0.17 -6.64 1.00
N HIS A 47 -0.84 -6.30 2.11
CA HIS A 47 -2.14 -5.64 2.07
C HIS A 47 -2.04 -4.12 2.37
N PRO A 48 -2.04 -3.25 1.34
CA PRO A 48 -1.83 -1.81 1.54
C PRO A 48 -2.95 -1.15 2.36
N GLY A 49 -4.18 -1.69 2.28
CA GLY A 49 -5.30 -1.19 3.07
C GLY A 49 -5.09 -1.33 4.59
N ILE A 50 -4.38 -2.37 5.06
CA ILE A 50 -4.19 -2.59 6.50
C ILE A 50 -3.19 -1.57 7.05
N TYR A 51 -2.14 -1.25 6.28
CA TYR A 51 -1.21 -0.17 6.61
C TYR A 51 -1.90 1.20 6.65
N GLY A 52 -2.81 1.48 5.70
CA GLY A 52 -3.57 2.73 5.70
C GLY A 52 -4.47 2.87 6.93
N GLU A 53 -5.18 1.80 7.30
CA GLU A 53 -6.03 1.77 8.49
C GLU A 53 -5.22 1.93 9.77
N LEU A 54 -4.05 1.28 9.87
CA LEU A 54 -3.12 1.48 10.99
C LEU A 54 -2.63 2.94 11.05
N GLY A 55 -2.34 3.56 9.90
CA GLY A 55 -2.02 4.98 9.79
C GLY A 55 -3.14 5.88 10.32
N ASN A 56 -4.40 5.55 10.01
CA ASN A 56 -5.57 6.27 10.52
C ASN A 56 -5.63 6.21 12.06
N VAL A 57 -5.37 5.04 12.65
CA VAL A 57 -5.33 4.88 14.12
C VAL A 57 -4.22 5.76 14.72
N TYR A 58 -3.01 5.71 14.17
CA TYR A 58 -1.90 6.51 14.66
C TYR A 58 -2.19 8.01 14.55
N TYR A 59 -2.71 8.45 13.41
CA TYR A 59 -3.12 9.84 13.17
C TYR A 59 -4.14 10.31 14.21
N MET A 60 -5.18 9.52 14.48
CA MET A 60 -6.18 9.85 15.49
C MET A 60 -5.64 9.90 16.92
N THR A 61 -4.57 9.15 17.21
CA THR A 61 -3.90 9.19 18.51
C THR A 61 -2.83 10.27 18.64
N GLY A 62 -2.65 11.11 17.62
CA GLY A 62 -1.61 12.14 17.58
C GLY A 62 -0.19 11.61 17.36
N LYS A 63 -0.06 10.31 17.02
CA LYS A 63 1.21 9.65 16.70
C LYS A 63 1.58 9.88 15.24
N TYR A 64 1.81 11.14 14.90
CA TYR A 64 2.05 11.58 13.52
C TYR A 64 3.28 10.94 12.86
N PRO A 65 4.43 10.78 13.55
CA PRO A 65 5.58 10.10 12.97
C PRO A 65 5.26 8.65 12.56
N GLU A 66 4.59 7.89 13.44
CA GLU A 66 4.19 6.51 13.16
C GLU A 66 3.12 6.43 12.07
N ALA A 67 2.20 7.40 12.03
CA ALA A 67 1.21 7.50 10.97
C ALA A 67 1.87 7.69 9.59
N ALA A 68 2.86 8.57 9.49
CA ALA A 68 3.60 8.79 8.25
C ALA A 68 4.29 7.51 7.77
N ILE A 69 4.93 6.76 8.67
CA ILE A 69 5.58 5.48 8.35
C ILE A 69 4.56 4.43 7.90
N ALA A 70 3.40 4.36 8.54
CA ALA A 70 2.33 3.45 8.17
C ALA A 70 1.76 3.78 6.77
N TYR A 71 1.43 5.03 6.49
CA TYR A 71 0.97 5.47 5.17
C TYR A 71 2.05 5.29 4.10
N GLY A 72 3.32 5.57 4.42
CA GLY A 72 4.45 5.30 3.53
C GLY A 72 4.56 3.82 3.16
N SER A 73 4.37 2.92 4.13
CA SER A 73 4.35 1.47 3.89
C SER A 73 3.17 1.04 3.01
N ALA A 74 1.99 1.66 3.18
CA ALA A 74 0.85 1.46 2.30
C ALA A 74 1.19 1.87 0.85
N ALA A 75 1.76 3.07 0.66
CA ALA A 75 2.15 3.59 -0.64
C ALA A 75 3.21 2.68 -1.32
N ARG A 76 4.25 2.24 -0.59
CA ARG A 76 5.26 1.29 -1.13
C ARG A 76 4.63 -0.02 -1.60
N THR A 77 3.66 -0.54 -0.85
CA THR A 77 2.96 -1.77 -1.24
C THR A 77 2.08 -1.56 -2.46
N MET A 78 1.39 -0.41 -2.56
CA MET A 78 0.65 -0.02 -3.76
C MET A 78 1.55 0.14 -4.99
N ILE A 79 2.75 0.73 -4.84
CA ILE A 79 3.77 0.83 -5.89
C ILE A 79 4.18 -0.55 -6.40
N ARG A 80 4.46 -1.50 -5.48
CA ARG A 80 4.76 -2.89 -5.85
C ARG A 80 3.61 -3.56 -6.62
N MET A 81 2.37 -3.23 -6.26
CA MET A 81 1.15 -3.68 -6.95
C MET A 81 0.86 -2.92 -8.25
N GLN A 82 1.71 -1.98 -8.68
CA GLN A 82 1.49 -1.06 -9.80
C GLN A 82 0.22 -0.18 -9.67
N ARG A 83 -0.27 -0.01 -8.45
CA ARG A 83 -1.41 0.85 -8.11
C ARG A 83 -0.93 2.28 -7.85
N PHE A 84 -0.28 2.87 -8.85
CA PHE A 84 0.41 4.16 -8.70
C PHE A 84 -0.56 5.30 -8.32
N ALA A 85 -1.74 5.36 -8.93
CA ALA A 85 -2.73 6.40 -8.64
C ALA A 85 -3.14 6.45 -7.17
N GLU A 86 -3.33 5.28 -6.55
CA GLU A 86 -3.68 5.17 -5.13
C GLU A 86 -2.52 5.58 -4.24
N ALA A 87 -1.29 5.19 -4.59
CA ALA A 87 -0.10 5.64 -3.87
C ALA A 87 0.10 7.17 -3.96
N TYR A 88 -0.15 7.78 -5.12
CA TYR A 88 -0.11 9.23 -5.29
C TYR A 88 -1.15 9.95 -4.41
N SER A 89 -2.32 9.36 -4.18
CA SER A 89 -3.35 9.96 -3.32
C SER A 89 -2.90 10.10 -1.85
N LEU A 90 -1.95 9.26 -1.41
CA LEU A 90 -1.43 9.30 -0.04
C LEU A 90 -0.29 10.31 0.14
N LEU A 91 0.33 10.80 -0.94
CA LEU A 91 1.48 11.73 -0.85
C LEU A 91 1.18 13.03 -0.10
N PRO A 92 0.07 13.75 -0.35
CA PRO A 92 -0.24 14.97 0.40
C PRO A 92 -0.38 14.71 1.90
N LEU A 93 -1.03 13.60 2.27
CA LEU A 93 -1.19 13.20 3.66
C LEU A 93 0.15 12.87 4.31
N ILE A 94 0.97 12.03 3.67
CA ILE A 94 2.31 11.70 4.15
C ILE A 94 3.15 12.97 4.28
N GLY A 95 3.09 13.88 3.31
CA GLY A 95 3.87 15.13 3.32
C GLY A 95 3.46 16.07 4.44
N SER A 96 2.17 16.13 4.77
CA SER A 96 1.68 16.91 5.92
C SER A 96 2.17 16.37 7.26
N LEU A 97 2.47 15.07 7.35
CA LEU A 97 2.93 14.39 8.56
C LEU A 97 4.46 14.33 8.66
N ASN A 98 5.10 14.03 7.53
CA ASN A 98 6.54 13.92 7.39
C ASN A 98 6.95 14.20 5.91
N PRO A 99 7.45 15.41 5.61
CA PRO A 99 7.90 15.79 4.28
C PRO A 99 9.04 14.91 3.72
N GLN A 100 9.92 14.40 4.59
CA GLN A 100 11.04 13.55 4.16
C GLN A 100 10.55 12.20 3.66
N GLU A 101 9.61 11.57 4.38
CA GLU A 101 8.99 10.32 3.95
C GLU A 101 8.24 10.51 2.62
N ALA A 102 7.49 11.61 2.48
CA ALA A 102 6.78 11.90 1.24
C ALA A 102 7.72 12.04 0.03
N THR A 103 8.85 12.73 0.20
CA THR A 103 9.86 12.89 -0.87
C THR A 103 10.44 11.54 -1.29
N ALA A 104 10.72 10.65 -0.33
CA ALA A 104 11.23 9.30 -0.61
C ALA A 104 10.19 8.45 -1.38
N ILE A 105 8.92 8.56 -1.01
CA ILE A 105 7.81 7.88 -1.70
C ILE A 105 7.60 8.45 -3.10
N ASP A 106 7.65 9.78 -3.27
CA ASP A 106 7.48 10.43 -4.58
C ASP A 106 8.58 10.00 -5.56
N HIS A 107 9.85 10.02 -5.13
CA HIS A 107 10.94 9.51 -5.95
C HIS A 107 10.73 8.04 -6.33
N SER A 108 10.29 7.21 -5.38
CA SER A 108 9.98 5.80 -5.65
C SER A 108 8.84 5.67 -6.67
N LEU A 109 7.79 6.49 -6.56
CA LEU A 109 6.67 6.51 -7.50
C LEU A 109 7.10 6.88 -8.91
N GLN A 110 7.92 7.93 -9.06
CA GLN A 110 8.42 8.38 -10.36
C GLN A 110 9.24 7.28 -11.05
N VAL A 111 10.17 6.66 -10.32
CA VAL A 111 11.02 5.59 -10.87
C VAL A 111 10.18 4.38 -11.31
N HIS A 112 9.28 3.90 -10.45
CA HIS A 112 8.50 2.70 -10.75
C HIS A 112 7.41 2.94 -11.81
N SER A 113 6.76 4.10 -11.80
CA SER A 113 5.74 4.45 -12.80
C SER A 113 6.36 4.67 -14.18
N ALA A 114 7.51 5.33 -14.28
CA ALA A 114 8.24 5.50 -15.54
C ALA A 114 8.71 4.15 -16.10
N ALA A 115 9.24 3.28 -15.24
CA ALA A 115 9.62 1.92 -15.63
C ALA A 115 8.42 1.10 -16.13
N ALA A 116 7.28 1.18 -15.45
CA ALA A 116 6.05 0.51 -15.86
C ALA A 116 5.52 1.06 -17.20
N ALA A 117 5.53 2.38 -17.41
CA ALA A 117 5.12 3.00 -18.66
C ALA A 117 6.02 2.59 -19.84
N LYS A 118 7.35 2.56 -19.64
CA LYS A 118 8.30 2.09 -20.65
C LYS A 118 8.06 0.62 -21.01
N LYS A 119 7.81 -0.23 -20.02
CA LYS A 119 7.49 -1.65 -20.22
C LYS A 119 6.18 -1.82 -20.99
N ALA A 120 5.15 -1.06 -20.66
CA ALA A 120 3.86 -1.08 -21.35
C ALA A 120 3.99 -0.67 -22.83
N ARG A 121 4.77 0.38 -23.12
CA ARG A 121 5.04 0.84 -24.49
C ARG A 121 5.77 -0.22 -25.33
N ALA A 122 6.80 -0.86 -24.76
CA ALA A 122 7.54 -1.93 -25.44
C ALA A 122 6.64 -3.15 -25.75
N ALA A 123 5.78 -3.54 -24.80
CA ALA A 123 4.83 -4.64 -25.00
C ALA A 123 3.80 -4.34 -26.10
N ALA A 124 3.36 -3.08 -26.23
CA ALA A 124 2.44 -2.67 -27.29
C ALA A 124 3.07 -2.75 -28.69
N GLN A 125 4.34 -2.36 -28.83
CA GLN A 125 5.08 -2.43 -30.11
C GLN A 125 5.29 -3.88 -30.58
N GLN A 126 5.69 -4.77 -29.67
CA GLN A 126 5.86 -6.20 -29.97
C GLN A 126 4.55 -6.86 -30.43
N LYS A 127 3.41 -6.46 -29.84
CA LYS A 127 2.10 -6.99 -30.20
C LYS A 127 1.64 -6.53 -31.59
N SER A 128 1.99 -5.31 -32.02
CA SER A 128 1.69 -4.84 -33.38
C SER A 128 2.53 -5.52 -34.46
N GLU A 129 3.81 -5.83 -34.19
CA GLU A 129 4.68 -6.51 -35.16
C GLU A 129 4.32 -7.99 -35.34
N GLN A 130 3.89 -8.69 -34.27
CA GLN A 130 3.43 -10.09 -34.38
C GLN A 130 2.06 -10.25 -35.05
N SER A 131 1.22 -9.22 -35.04
CA SER A 131 -0.10 -9.25 -35.70
C SER A 131 -0.05 -8.82 -37.17
N ALA A 132 1.12 -8.48 -37.70
CA ALA A 132 1.34 -7.98 -39.05
C ALA A 132 1.95 -9.02 -40.01
N VAL A 133 1.85 -10.32 -39.72
CA VAL A 133 2.17 -11.38 -40.70
C VAL A 133 1.03 -11.44 -41.70
N PRO A 134 1.22 -11.03 -42.96
CA PRO A 134 0.22 -11.21 -44.02
C PRO A 134 0.28 -12.66 -44.53
N ASP A 135 -0.88 -13.23 -44.86
CA ASP A 135 -1.03 -14.44 -45.70
C ASP A 135 -0.38 -14.22 -47.09
#